data_AF-A0A1H2U837-F1
#
_entry.id   AF-A0A1H2U837-F1
#
_cell.length_a   1.000
_cell.length_b   1.000
_cell.length_c   1.000
_cell.angle_alpha   90.00
_cell.angle_beta   90.00
_cell.angle_gamma   90.00
#
_symmetry.space_group_name_H-M   'P 1'
#
loop_
_entity.id
_entity.type
_entity.pdbx_description
1 polymer ?
#
loop_
_entity_poly.entity_id
_entity_poly.type
_entity_poly.pdbx_seq_one_letter_code
_entity_poly.pdbx_strand_id
1 'polypeptide(L)'
;MQLNLDFGRGLGAQVDLQNISDDQYARIQAYFVPLINDPRVKSREAIGGAFVFATNLCPDANPSDIWHHVLYRTYTREKVGTNPEQSWVRTSGEGYEIALVERYNPVLAAHGIRMSSLISGKAKVSALDRMGLTGRIGGSKVDVMIEKDGAGLSRGRDGFGVVGGIHAKVSLAERVSDDIPASRIMMAEGLLSVLSTLDVKSFPPPHGDLVNRGELGTLTNPSDKRRYIEGHGDFSACFSYNLRTTPSAETTASGRSIYVSGFAGANDHFTDYLLAELT
;
A
#
# COMPACT_ATOMS: atom_id res chain seq x y z
N MET A 1 -10.71 -13.22 16.19
CA MET A 1 -11.65 -12.64 17.18
C MET A 1 -12.88 -12.11 16.45
N GLN A 2 -14.04 -12.07 17.10
CA GLN A 2 -15.22 -11.43 16.51
C GLN A 2 -15.23 -9.93 16.84
N LEU A 3 -15.14 -9.08 15.83
CA LEU A 3 -15.20 -7.64 16.00
C LEU A 3 -16.63 -7.13 15.78
N ASN A 4 -17.16 -6.43 16.78
CA ASN A 4 -18.44 -5.73 16.68
C ASN A 4 -18.21 -4.31 16.13
N LEU A 5 -18.80 -4.01 14.99
CA LEU A 5 -18.71 -2.71 14.32
C LEU A 5 -20.01 -1.93 14.54
N ASP A 6 -19.88 -0.71 15.05
CA ASP A 6 -20.97 0.25 15.17
C ASP A 6 -21.05 1.13 13.92
N PHE A 7 -22.20 1.11 13.24
CA PHE A 7 -22.52 1.96 12.08
C PHE A 7 -23.41 3.15 12.48
N GLY A 8 -23.65 3.35 13.77
CA GLY A 8 -24.51 4.37 14.33
C GLY A 8 -25.99 4.01 14.22
N ARG A 9 -26.83 4.77 14.94
CA ARG A 9 -28.31 4.62 14.93
C ARG A 9 -28.80 3.21 15.28
N GLY A 10 -28.06 2.49 16.13
CA GLY A 10 -28.38 1.12 16.54
C GLY A 10 -28.07 0.05 15.49
N LEU A 11 -27.41 0.40 14.39
CA LEU A 11 -26.96 -0.56 13.38
C LEU A 11 -25.57 -1.10 13.78
N GLY A 12 -25.54 -2.37 14.15
CA GLY A 12 -24.29 -3.11 14.40
C GLY A 12 -24.11 -4.21 13.36
N ALA A 13 -22.86 -4.55 13.06
CA ALA A 13 -22.53 -5.76 12.33
C ALA A 13 -21.28 -6.42 12.92
N GLN A 14 -21.11 -7.70 12.62
CA GLN A 14 -19.98 -8.48 13.09
C GLN A 14 -19.09 -8.85 11.92
N VAL A 15 -17.78 -8.82 12.14
CA VAL A 15 -16.79 -9.35 11.21
C VAL A 15 -15.79 -10.20 12.01
N ASP A 16 -15.43 -11.36 11.46
CA ASP A 16 -14.38 -12.19 12.06
C ASP A 16 -13.00 -11.70 11.62
N LEU A 17 -12.16 -11.35 12.59
CA LEU A 17 -10.76 -11.01 12.39
C LEU A 17 -9.91 -12.23 12.69
N GLN A 18 -9.63 -13.00 11.64
CA GLN A 18 -8.80 -14.20 11.72
C GLN A 18 -7.37 -13.84 12.16
N ASN A 19 -6.79 -14.70 12.99
CA ASN A 19 -5.42 -14.57 13.52
C ASN A 19 -5.15 -13.28 14.30
N ILE A 20 -6.19 -12.67 14.87
CA ILE A 20 -6.09 -11.61 15.87
C ILE A 20 -6.85 -12.05 17.11
N SER A 21 -6.14 -12.10 18.24
CA SER A 21 -6.72 -12.29 19.58
C SER A 21 -7.17 -10.96 20.20
N ASP A 22 -8.02 -11.03 21.21
CA ASP A 22 -8.48 -9.84 21.93
C ASP A 22 -7.32 -9.07 22.60
N ASP A 23 -6.31 -9.78 23.13
CA ASP A 23 -5.10 -9.17 23.70
C ASP A 23 -4.30 -8.40 22.64
N GLN A 24 -4.06 -9.03 21.49
CA GLN A 24 -3.36 -8.36 20.39
C GLN A 24 -4.14 -7.13 19.91
N TYR A 25 -5.46 -7.23 19.75
CA TYR A 25 -6.30 -6.09 19.40
C TYR A 25 -6.20 -4.97 20.44
N ALA A 26 -6.30 -5.29 21.74
CA ALA A 26 -6.16 -4.32 22.82
C ALA A 26 -4.79 -3.63 22.80
N ARG A 27 -3.71 -4.36 22.51
CA ARG A 27 -2.36 -3.80 22.36
C ARG A 27 -2.24 -2.87 21.16
N ILE A 28 -2.88 -3.18 20.04
CA ILE A 28 -2.97 -2.28 18.87
C ILE A 28 -3.71 -0.99 19.27
N GLN A 29 -4.84 -1.09 19.99
CA GLN A 29 -5.56 0.09 20.46
C GLN A 29 -4.69 0.93 21.41
N ALA A 30 -4.02 0.30 22.37
CA ALA A 30 -3.17 0.99 23.34
C ALA A 30 -2.01 1.76 22.66
N TYR A 31 -1.47 1.23 21.56
CA TYR A 31 -0.45 1.91 20.77
C TYR A 31 -1.06 3.04 19.92
N PHE A 32 -2.13 2.78 19.18
CA PHE A 32 -2.61 3.68 18.14
C PHE A 32 -3.48 4.83 18.67
N VAL A 33 -4.39 4.56 19.61
CA VAL A 33 -5.38 5.55 20.09
C VAL A 33 -4.73 6.85 20.60
N PRO A 34 -3.66 6.80 21.43
CA PRO A 34 -3.00 8.02 21.91
C PRO A 34 -2.42 8.90 20.79
N LEU A 35 -2.07 8.31 19.63
CA LEU A 35 -1.42 9.01 18.52
C LEU A 35 -2.40 9.75 17.60
N ILE A 36 -3.69 9.35 17.58
CA ILE A 36 -4.69 9.84 16.60
C ILE A 36 -4.92 11.35 16.71
N ASN A 37 -4.88 11.86 17.93
CA ASN A 37 -5.15 13.26 18.26
C ASN A 37 -3.96 13.98 18.93
N ASP A 38 -2.77 13.36 18.98
CA ASP A 38 -1.58 14.03 19.49
C ASP A 38 -1.18 15.16 18.53
N PRO A 39 -1.15 16.43 18.98
CA PRO A 39 -0.84 17.57 18.11
C PRO A 39 0.60 17.55 17.56
N ARG A 40 1.48 16.71 18.11
CA ARG A 40 2.88 16.57 17.68
C ARG A 40 3.07 15.53 16.58
N VAL A 41 2.08 14.68 16.36
CA VAL A 41 2.17 13.54 15.42
C VAL A 41 1.22 13.77 14.26
N LYS A 42 1.73 13.69 13.02
CA LYS A 42 0.83 13.76 11.86
C LYS A 42 0.05 12.45 11.76
N SER A 43 -1.23 12.52 11.41
CA SER A 43 -2.06 11.31 11.34
C SER A 43 -1.53 10.25 10.37
N ARG A 44 -0.86 10.63 9.28
CA ARG A 44 -0.17 9.68 8.40
C ARG A 44 0.96 8.89 9.08
N GLU A 45 1.73 9.54 9.96
CA GLU A 45 2.82 8.92 10.73
C GLU A 45 2.22 7.99 11.79
N ALA A 46 1.16 8.43 12.48
CA ALA A 46 0.42 7.60 13.43
C ALA A 46 -0.15 6.34 12.75
N ILE A 47 -0.79 6.49 11.59
CA ILE A 47 -1.40 5.37 10.83
C ILE A 47 -0.32 4.42 10.31
N GLY A 48 0.73 4.94 9.67
CA GLY A 48 1.82 4.12 9.11
C GLY A 48 2.54 3.32 10.17
N GLY A 49 2.97 3.96 11.26
CA GLY A 49 3.63 3.29 12.37
C GLY A 49 2.72 2.30 13.09
N ALA A 50 1.43 2.61 13.26
CA ALA A 50 0.47 1.66 13.84
C ALA A 50 0.25 0.44 12.96
N PHE A 51 0.30 0.59 11.63
CA PHE A 51 0.18 -0.52 10.71
C PHE A 51 1.41 -1.44 10.75
N VAL A 52 2.61 -0.89 10.76
CA VAL A 52 3.86 -1.66 10.95
C VAL A 52 3.85 -2.38 12.30
N PHE A 53 3.46 -1.67 13.38
CA PHE A 53 3.33 -2.28 14.71
C PHE A 53 2.33 -3.44 14.72
N ALA A 54 1.12 -3.23 14.17
CA ALA A 54 0.05 -4.22 14.20
C ALA A 54 0.36 -5.45 13.35
N THR A 55 0.98 -5.28 12.18
CA THR A 55 1.37 -6.41 11.33
C THR A 55 2.50 -7.22 11.94
N ASN A 56 3.45 -6.58 12.64
CA ASN A 56 4.47 -7.31 13.41
C ASN A 56 3.89 -8.05 14.62
N LEU A 57 2.86 -7.48 15.26
CA LEU A 57 2.19 -8.11 16.40
C LEU A 57 1.28 -9.29 15.98
N CYS A 58 0.72 -9.21 14.78
CA CYS A 58 -0.21 -10.20 14.20
C CYS A 58 0.28 -10.65 12.82
N PRO A 59 1.42 -11.34 12.71
CA PRO A 59 2.06 -11.64 11.42
C PRO A 59 1.21 -12.54 10.51
N ASP A 60 0.37 -13.41 11.11
CA ASP A 60 -0.49 -14.34 10.37
C ASP A 60 -1.87 -13.75 10.03
N ALA A 61 -2.18 -12.54 10.49
CA ALA A 61 -3.43 -11.86 10.17
C ALA A 61 -3.34 -11.22 8.77
N ASN A 62 -4.49 -11.11 8.11
CA ASN A 62 -4.57 -10.42 6.83
C ASN A 62 -4.24 -8.92 7.02
N PRO A 63 -3.14 -8.40 6.44
CA PRO A 63 -2.77 -6.99 6.63
C PRO A 63 -3.85 -6.02 6.16
N SER A 64 -4.55 -6.36 5.07
CA SER A 64 -5.68 -5.56 4.58
C SER A 64 -6.82 -5.47 5.61
N ASP A 65 -7.08 -6.54 6.38
CA ASP A 65 -8.10 -6.54 7.45
C ASP A 65 -7.63 -5.72 8.66
N ILE A 66 -6.35 -5.78 9.02
CA ILE A 66 -5.78 -4.89 10.05
C ILE A 66 -6.02 -3.44 9.67
N TRP A 67 -5.70 -3.07 8.43
CA TRP A 67 -5.88 -1.70 7.95
C TRP A 67 -7.35 -1.28 7.99
N HIS A 68 -8.24 -2.11 7.45
CA HIS A 68 -9.64 -1.75 7.20
C HIS A 68 -10.59 -1.97 8.38
N HIS A 69 -10.41 -3.04 9.15
CA HIS A 69 -11.30 -3.37 10.26
C HIS A 69 -10.75 -2.94 11.62
N VAL A 70 -9.44 -2.79 11.77
CA VAL A 70 -8.83 -2.30 13.02
C VAL A 70 -8.51 -0.81 12.92
N LEU A 71 -7.55 -0.42 12.08
CA LEU A 71 -7.03 0.95 12.09
C LEU A 71 -8.05 1.96 11.58
N TYR A 72 -8.70 1.72 10.44
CA TYR A 72 -9.76 2.60 9.93
C TYR A 72 -10.86 2.82 10.95
N ARG A 73 -11.38 1.74 11.55
CA ARG A 73 -12.49 1.81 12.52
C ARG A 73 -12.10 2.54 13.78
N THR A 74 -10.93 2.24 14.35
CA THR A 74 -10.39 2.97 15.49
C THR A 74 -10.19 4.45 15.15
N TYR A 75 -9.57 4.76 14.01
CA TYR A 75 -9.37 6.15 13.60
C TYR A 75 -10.69 6.91 13.47
N THR A 76 -11.68 6.34 12.79
CA THR A 76 -12.98 7.01 12.61
C THR A 76 -13.75 7.23 13.90
N ARG A 77 -13.57 6.33 14.88
CA ARG A 77 -14.21 6.43 16.19
C ARG A 77 -13.55 7.49 17.08
N GLU A 78 -12.22 7.51 17.10
CA GLU A 78 -11.45 8.30 18.06
C GLU A 78 -11.09 9.70 17.56
N LYS A 79 -11.13 9.96 16.24
CA LYS A 79 -10.69 11.25 15.69
C LYS A 79 -11.63 12.38 16.12
N VAL A 80 -11.07 13.44 16.71
CA VAL A 80 -11.82 14.62 17.13
C VAL A 80 -11.45 15.88 16.33
N GLY A 81 -12.30 16.90 16.38
CA GLY A 81 -12.04 18.23 15.82
C GLY A 81 -12.13 18.36 14.29
N THR A 82 -12.48 17.29 13.57
CA THR A 82 -12.69 17.29 12.13
C THR A 82 -13.62 16.15 11.72
N ASN A 83 -14.04 16.09 10.45
CA ASN A 83 -14.75 14.93 9.92
C ASN A 83 -13.79 13.72 9.84
N PRO A 84 -14.02 12.62 10.59
CA PRO A 84 -13.07 11.52 10.66
C PRO A 84 -12.86 10.79 9.33
N GLU A 85 -13.92 10.62 8.54
CA GLU A 85 -13.86 9.92 7.25
C GLU A 85 -13.07 10.71 6.20
N GLN A 86 -13.34 12.01 6.08
CA GLN A 86 -12.58 12.88 5.18
C GLN A 86 -11.11 13.02 5.63
N SER A 87 -10.88 13.07 6.95
CA SER A 87 -9.53 13.06 7.50
C SER A 87 -8.78 11.75 7.16
N TRP A 88 -9.46 10.61 7.26
CA TRP A 88 -8.91 9.31 6.89
C TRP A 88 -8.54 9.26 5.41
N VAL A 89 -9.45 9.68 4.51
CA VAL A 89 -9.19 9.71 3.05
C VAL A 89 -7.92 10.50 2.73
N ARG A 90 -7.68 11.62 3.42
CA ARG A 90 -6.52 12.47 3.19
C ARG A 90 -5.20 11.90 3.73
N THR A 91 -5.25 11.17 4.83
CA THR A 91 -4.04 10.81 5.60
C THR A 91 -3.63 9.36 5.50
N SER A 92 -4.58 8.46 5.22
CA SER A 92 -4.34 7.02 5.16
C SER A 92 -3.48 6.61 3.95
N GLY A 93 -3.66 7.25 2.78
CA GLY A 93 -2.82 6.99 1.60
C GLY A 93 -1.35 7.25 1.87
N GLU A 94 -1.02 8.45 2.37
CA GLU A 94 0.35 8.81 2.77
C GLU A 94 0.86 7.94 3.94
N GLY A 95 -0.04 7.47 4.82
CA GLY A 95 0.30 6.54 5.89
C GLY A 95 0.76 5.17 5.36
N TYR A 96 0.18 4.70 4.25
CA TYR A 96 0.60 3.45 3.61
C TYR A 96 1.96 3.61 2.92
N GLU A 97 2.23 4.76 2.29
CA GLU A 97 3.55 5.09 1.76
C GLU A 97 4.63 5.04 2.85
N ILE A 98 4.34 5.62 4.03
CA ILE A 98 5.24 5.59 5.19
C ILE A 98 5.48 4.15 5.64
N ALA A 99 4.41 3.35 5.79
CA ALA A 99 4.54 1.97 6.22
C ALA A 99 5.38 1.12 5.27
N LEU A 100 5.24 1.31 3.95
CA LEU A 100 6.08 0.63 2.95
C LEU A 100 7.57 0.95 3.15
N VAL A 101 7.90 2.24 3.29
CA VAL A 101 9.27 2.70 3.49
C VAL A 101 9.85 2.17 4.80
N GLU A 102 9.09 2.26 5.89
CA GLU A 102 9.50 1.81 7.22
C GLU A 102 9.74 0.29 7.26
N ARG A 103 8.87 -0.49 6.62
CA ARG A 103 8.97 -1.96 6.55
C ARG A 103 10.13 -2.42 5.67
N TYR A 104 10.29 -1.85 4.48
CA TYR A 104 11.20 -2.41 3.47
C TYR A 104 12.62 -1.85 3.53
N ASN A 105 12.84 -0.60 3.92
CA ASN A 105 14.19 -0.03 3.93
C ASN A 105 15.20 -0.81 4.80
N PRO A 106 14.87 -1.30 6.00
CA PRO A 106 15.81 -2.07 6.80
C PRO A 106 16.36 -3.32 6.07
N VAL A 107 15.54 -3.95 5.24
CA VAL A 107 15.89 -5.16 4.48
C VAL A 107 16.64 -4.79 3.19
N LEU A 108 16.14 -3.80 2.46
CA LEU A 108 16.69 -3.36 1.17
C LEU A 108 18.04 -2.65 1.30
N ALA A 109 18.32 -2.01 2.44
CA ALA A 109 19.57 -1.30 2.68
C ALA A 109 20.80 -2.19 2.56
N ALA A 110 20.71 -3.47 2.96
CA ALA A 110 21.79 -4.45 2.83
C ALA A 110 22.19 -4.73 1.37
N HIS A 111 21.31 -4.39 0.43
CA HIS A 111 21.51 -4.56 -1.02
C HIS A 111 21.74 -3.23 -1.73
N GLY A 112 21.97 -2.15 -0.98
CA GLY A 112 22.13 -0.81 -1.51
C GLY A 112 20.90 -0.30 -2.26
N ILE A 113 19.70 -0.77 -1.89
CA ILE A 113 18.42 -0.27 -2.40
C ILE A 113 17.77 0.57 -1.31
N ARG A 114 17.12 1.67 -1.68
CA ARG A 114 16.32 2.46 -0.75
C ARG A 114 15.02 2.93 -1.37
N MET A 115 14.02 3.13 -0.52
CA MET A 115 12.72 3.69 -0.83
C MET A 115 12.54 5.03 -0.14
N SER A 116 11.92 5.98 -0.83
CA SER A 116 11.60 7.31 -0.31
C SER A 116 10.17 7.70 -0.64
N SER A 117 9.33 7.91 0.38
CA SER A 117 7.95 8.40 0.21
C SER A 117 7.97 9.84 -0.32
N LEU A 118 7.20 10.13 -1.36
CA LEU A 118 7.19 11.42 -2.05
C LEU A 118 6.06 12.32 -1.55
N ILE A 119 5.88 12.43 -0.25
CA ILE A 119 4.69 13.06 0.36
C ILE A 119 4.57 14.56 -0.01
N SER A 120 5.68 15.30 -0.07
CA SER A 120 5.64 16.74 -0.38
C SER A 120 5.68 17.00 -1.90
N GLY A 121 5.00 18.03 -2.36
CA GLY A 121 5.04 18.44 -3.78
C GLY A 121 6.47 18.70 -4.29
N LYS A 122 7.35 19.26 -3.45
CA LYS A 122 8.77 19.45 -3.78
C LYS A 122 9.50 18.12 -3.99
N ALA A 123 9.23 17.12 -3.14
CA ALA A 123 9.81 15.79 -3.29
C ALA A 123 9.32 15.12 -4.58
N LYS A 124 8.02 15.22 -4.90
CA LYS A 124 7.48 14.69 -6.16
C LYS A 124 8.13 15.33 -7.38
N VAL A 125 8.19 16.67 -7.44
CA VAL A 125 8.84 17.39 -8.56
C VAL A 125 10.30 16.99 -8.70
N SER A 126 11.05 16.93 -7.59
CA SER A 126 12.46 16.51 -7.62
C SER A 126 12.64 15.06 -8.07
N ALA A 127 11.73 14.15 -7.71
CA ALA A 127 11.77 12.77 -8.16
C ALA A 127 11.49 12.67 -9.66
N LEU A 128 10.48 13.37 -10.17
CA LEU A 128 10.16 13.39 -11.60
C LEU A 128 11.30 13.96 -12.45
N ASP A 129 11.95 15.00 -11.96
CA ASP A 129 13.14 15.56 -12.60
C ASP A 129 14.26 14.54 -12.70
N ARG A 130 14.57 13.85 -11.59
CA ARG A 130 15.58 12.79 -11.56
C ARG A 130 15.23 11.59 -12.44
N MET A 131 13.94 11.28 -12.60
CA MET A 131 13.44 10.25 -13.52
C MET A 131 13.46 10.69 -14.99
N GLY A 132 13.69 11.98 -15.30
CA GLY A 132 13.59 12.51 -16.66
C GLY A 132 12.14 12.61 -17.17
N LEU A 133 11.16 12.71 -16.26
CA LEU A 133 9.73 12.65 -16.57
C LEU A 133 8.98 13.98 -16.33
N THR A 134 9.70 15.05 -16.00
CA THR A 134 9.13 16.39 -15.80
C THR A 134 8.25 16.80 -16.99
N GLY A 135 7.02 17.21 -16.72
CA GLY A 135 6.06 17.67 -17.74
C GLY A 135 5.39 16.55 -18.57
N ARG A 136 5.83 15.29 -18.42
CA ARG A 136 5.24 14.14 -19.13
C ARG A 136 4.21 13.39 -18.30
N ILE A 137 4.41 13.38 -16.98
CA ILE A 137 3.47 12.76 -16.03
C ILE A 137 3.02 13.79 -15.00
N GLY A 138 1.78 13.62 -14.51
CA GLY A 138 1.24 14.47 -13.47
C GLY A 138 2.10 14.38 -12.20
N GLY A 139 2.38 15.53 -11.59
CA GLY A 139 3.25 15.65 -10.40
C GLY A 139 2.82 14.82 -9.18
N SER A 140 1.64 14.22 -9.17
CA SER A 140 1.08 13.45 -8.06
C SER A 140 1.05 11.93 -8.29
N LYS A 141 1.54 11.45 -9.45
CA LYS A 141 1.26 10.09 -9.95
C LYS A 141 2.28 9.02 -9.58
N VAL A 142 3.31 9.37 -8.81
CA VAL A 142 4.23 8.40 -8.20
C VAL A 142 4.26 8.71 -6.70
N ASP A 143 4.15 7.67 -5.89
CA ASP A 143 3.95 7.80 -4.45
C ASP A 143 5.25 7.52 -3.70
N VAL A 144 5.99 6.49 -4.10
CA VAL A 144 7.31 6.15 -3.52
C VAL A 144 8.36 6.01 -4.62
N MET A 145 9.54 6.58 -4.41
CA MET A 145 10.69 6.42 -5.32
C MET A 145 11.57 5.26 -4.87
N ILE A 146 12.10 4.50 -5.83
CA ILE A 146 13.07 3.41 -5.60
C ILE A 146 14.42 3.85 -6.18
N GLU A 147 15.47 3.74 -5.37
CA GLU A 147 16.83 4.09 -5.75
C GLU A 147 17.80 2.95 -5.46
N LYS A 148 18.88 2.88 -6.27
CA LYS A 148 19.94 1.89 -6.14
C LYS A 148 21.30 2.60 -6.06
N ASP A 149 22.12 2.22 -5.10
CA ASP A 149 23.52 2.66 -5.06
C ASP A 149 24.31 2.01 -6.20
N GLY A 150 25.12 2.82 -6.87
CA GLY A 150 25.92 2.39 -8.02
C GLY A 150 25.22 2.44 -9.37
N ALA A 151 23.89 2.53 -9.41
CA ALA A 151 23.09 2.37 -10.63
C ALA A 151 21.92 3.37 -10.71
N GLY A 152 21.18 3.34 -11.82
CA GLY A 152 20.00 4.19 -12.03
C GLY A 152 20.30 5.59 -12.57
N LEU A 153 19.23 6.34 -12.85
CA LEU A 153 19.27 7.67 -13.43
C LEU A 153 19.60 8.74 -12.38
N SER A 154 20.18 9.86 -12.85
CA SER A 154 20.37 11.09 -12.06
C SER A 154 20.93 10.82 -10.66
N ARG A 155 22.10 10.15 -10.63
CA ARG A 155 22.77 9.73 -9.40
C ARG A 155 23.06 10.94 -8.50
N GLY A 156 22.64 10.83 -7.25
CA GLY A 156 22.93 11.81 -6.22
C GLY A 156 24.41 11.81 -5.82
N ARG A 157 24.79 12.79 -5.00
CA ARG A 157 26.16 12.85 -4.41
C ARG A 157 26.46 11.68 -3.49
N ASP A 158 25.42 11.04 -2.97
CA ASP A 158 25.45 9.84 -2.13
C ASP A 158 25.51 8.54 -2.94
N GLY A 159 25.63 8.61 -4.27
CA GLY A 159 25.81 7.44 -5.14
C GLY A 159 24.53 6.78 -5.63
N PHE A 160 23.37 7.13 -5.07
CA PHE A 160 22.07 6.54 -5.39
C PHE A 160 21.45 7.16 -6.64
N GLY A 161 21.14 6.35 -7.64
CA GLY A 161 20.34 6.73 -8.81
C GLY A 161 18.94 6.14 -8.75
N VAL A 162 18.01 6.78 -9.45
CA VAL A 162 16.61 6.37 -9.51
C VAL A 162 16.47 5.19 -10.47
N VAL A 163 15.84 4.11 -10.00
CA VAL A 163 15.59 2.89 -10.79
C VAL A 163 14.10 2.63 -11.00
N GLY A 164 13.24 3.34 -10.28
CA GLY A 164 11.79 3.21 -10.47
C GLY A 164 10.97 3.91 -9.40
N GLY A 165 9.69 3.55 -9.36
CA GLY A 165 8.76 4.04 -8.37
C GLY A 165 7.60 3.08 -8.12
N ILE A 166 6.85 3.39 -7.08
CA ILE A 166 5.68 2.65 -6.62
C ILE A 166 4.46 3.55 -6.67
N HIS A 167 3.39 2.98 -7.23
CA HIS A 167 2.02 3.47 -7.13
C HIS A 167 1.40 2.81 -5.91
N ALA A 168 1.27 3.53 -4.80
CA ALA A 168 0.89 2.97 -3.51
C ALA A 168 -0.59 3.22 -3.22
N LYS A 169 -1.42 2.19 -3.30
CA LYS A 169 -2.88 2.33 -3.18
C LYS A 169 -3.45 1.44 -2.07
N VAL A 170 -4.04 2.03 -1.05
CA VAL A 170 -4.81 1.28 -0.03
C VAL A 170 -5.97 0.50 -0.69
N SER A 171 -6.72 1.17 -1.57
CA SER A 171 -7.78 0.58 -2.38
C SER A 171 -7.65 1.04 -3.82
N LEU A 172 -8.00 0.15 -4.77
CA LEU A 172 -7.82 0.42 -6.19
C LEU A 172 -8.93 1.32 -6.73
N ALA A 173 -10.19 0.92 -6.53
CA ALA A 173 -11.38 1.55 -7.12
C ALA A 173 -11.15 1.93 -8.60
N GLU A 174 -11.86 2.93 -9.12
CA GLU A 174 -11.54 3.46 -10.46
C GLU A 174 -10.21 4.24 -10.49
N ARG A 175 -9.61 4.50 -9.33
CA ARG A 175 -8.42 5.36 -9.18
C ARG A 175 -7.11 4.69 -9.60
N VAL A 176 -7.05 3.37 -9.78
CA VAL A 176 -5.84 2.75 -10.35
C VAL A 176 -5.65 3.13 -11.83
N SER A 177 -6.73 3.46 -12.54
CA SER A 177 -6.65 3.91 -13.94
C SER A 177 -5.93 5.24 -14.10
N ASP A 178 -5.95 6.07 -13.04
CA ASP A 178 -5.27 7.36 -12.97
C ASP A 178 -3.74 7.25 -13.01
N ASP A 179 -3.19 6.09 -12.64
CA ASP A 179 -1.75 5.82 -12.58
C ASP A 179 -1.23 5.14 -13.86
N ILE A 180 -2.10 4.50 -14.65
CA ILE A 180 -1.73 3.74 -15.87
C ILE A 180 -0.89 4.59 -16.84
N PRO A 181 -1.27 5.83 -17.22
CA PRO A 181 -0.46 6.61 -18.14
C PRO A 181 0.94 6.90 -17.59
N ALA A 182 1.05 7.20 -16.30
CA ALA A 182 2.34 7.46 -15.66
C ALA A 182 3.21 6.20 -15.63
N SER A 183 2.61 5.06 -15.27
CA SER A 183 3.29 3.78 -15.21
C SER A 183 3.84 3.34 -16.56
N ARG A 184 3.02 3.42 -17.63
CA ARG A 184 3.47 3.11 -18.99
C ARG A 184 4.63 3.98 -19.44
N ILE A 185 4.60 5.27 -19.12
CA ILE A 185 5.71 6.19 -19.43
C ILE A 185 6.97 5.79 -18.66
N MET A 186 6.87 5.50 -17.36
CA MET A 186 8.02 5.03 -16.57
C MET A 186 8.64 3.76 -17.16
N MET A 187 7.81 2.75 -17.47
CA MET A 187 8.28 1.48 -18.05
C MET A 187 8.92 1.67 -19.43
N ALA A 188 8.40 2.58 -20.26
CA ALA A 188 8.98 2.90 -21.56
C ALA A 188 10.38 3.56 -21.46
N GLU A 189 10.65 4.26 -20.36
CA GLU A 189 11.98 4.82 -20.04
C GLU A 189 12.89 3.82 -19.30
N GLY A 190 12.49 2.55 -19.20
CA GLY A 190 13.27 1.51 -18.52
C GLY A 190 13.25 1.61 -16.99
N LEU A 191 12.31 2.36 -16.41
CA LEU A 191 12.12 2.44 -14.96
C LEU A 191 11.15 1.36 -14.48
N LEU A 192 11.41 0.79 -13.30
CA LEU A 192 10.43 -0.04 -12.61
C LEU A 192 9.21 0.81 -12.22
N SER A 193 8.02 0.29 -12.48
CA SER A 193 6.75 0.92 -12.15
C SER A 193 5.83 -0.08 -11.46
N VAL A 194 5.96 -0.17 -10.15
CA VAL A 194 5.31 -1.21 -9.34
C VAL A 194 3.99 -0.71 -8.78
N LEU A 195 2.94 -1.52 -8.83
CA LEU A 195 1.71 -1.28 -8.06
C LEU A 195 1.81 -1.99 -6.71
N SER A 196 1.75 -1.25 -5.61
CA SER A 196 1.68 -1.82 -4.26
C SER A 196 0.33 -1.51 -3.66
N THR A 197 -0.40 -2.51 -3.20
CA THR A 197 -1.76 -2.31 -2.72
C THR A 197 -2.13 -3.13 -1.51
N LEU A 198 -3.01 -2.58 -0.67
CA LEU A 198 -3.72 -3.35 0.34
C LEU A 198 -5.01 -3.98 -0.20
N ASP A 199 -5.38 -3.73 -1.47
CA ASP A 199 -6.58 -4.25 -2.14
C ASP A 199 -7.81 -4.23 -1.21
N VAL A 200 -8.04 -3.09 -0.54
CA VAL A 200 -9.10 -2.95 0.46
C VAL A 200 -10.44 -2.75 -0.24
N LYS A 201 -11.34 -3.71 -0.08
CA LYS A 201 -12.76 -3.57 -0.42
C LYS A 201 -13.60 -4.59 0.32
N SER A 202 -14.50 -4.08 1.16
CA SER A 202 -15.61 -4.83 1.75
C SER A 202 -16.92 -4.12 1.45
N PHE A 203 -18.02 -4.85 1.37
CA PHE A 203 -19.35 -4.26 1.29
C PHE A 203 -20.06 -4.37 2.65
N PRO A 204 -20.37 -3.24 3.33
CA PRO A 204 -21.12 -3.27 4.59
C PRO A 204 -22.59 -3.63 4.34
N PRO A 205 -23.31 -4.20 5.33
CA PRO A 205 -24.76 -4.32 5.28
C PRO A 205 -25.43 -2.96 4.97
N PRO A 206 -26.51 -2.94 4.16
CA PRO A 206 -27.22 -4.08 3.57
C PRO A 206 -26.62 -4.59 2.24
N HIS A 207 -25.46 -4.06 1.82
CA HIS A 207 -24.86 -4.33 0.51
C HIS A 207 -23.90 -5.53 0.50
N GLY A 208 -23.58 -6.10 1.65
CA GLY A 208 -22.71 -7.26 1.77
C GLY A 208 -22.50 -7.71 3.21
N ASP A 209 -21.42 -8.46 3.42
CA ASP A 209 -21.11 -9.21 4.65
C ASP A 209 -19.83 -8.74 5.35
N LEU A 210 -19.32 -7.54 5.00
CA LEU A 210 -18.08 -6.96 5.51
C LEU A 210 -16.78 -7.73 5.23
N VAL A 211 -16.83 -8.88 4.56
CA VAL A 211 -15.59 -9.59 4.22
C VAL A 211 -14.83 -8.79 3.17
N ASN A 212 -13.60 -8.46 3.51
CA ASN A 212 -12.69 -7.68 2.68
C ASN A 212 -12.05 -8.57 1.59
N ARG A 213 -12.71 -8.63 0.43
CA ARG A 213 -12.32 -9.48 -0.71
C ARG A 213 -11.46 -8.76 -1.75
N GLY A 214 -11.32 -7.45 -1.64
CA GLY A 214 -10.62 -6.64 -2.64
C GLY A 214 -11.37 -6.50 -3.96
N GLU A 215 -10.67 -6.02 -4.98
CA GLU A 215 -11.24 -5.59 -6.28
C GLU A 215 -10.54 -6.23 -7.48
N LEU A 216 -9.56 -7.11 -7.29
CA LEU A 216 -8.81 -7.75 -8.37
C LEU A 216 -9.53 -8.96 -9.01
N GLY A 217 -10.63 -9.44 -8.41
CA GLY A 217 -11.31 -10.65 -8.90
C GLY A 217 -10.39 -11.88 -8.90
N THR A 218 -10.71 -12.86 -9.74
CA THR A 218 -9.99 -14.14 -9.83
C THR A 218 -9.43 -14.38 -11.23
N LEU A 219 -8.66 -15.46 -11.41
CA LEU A 219 -8.15 -15.86 -12.72
C LEU A 219 -9.27 -16.18 -13.72
N THR A 220 -10.34 -16.82 -13.26
CA THR A 220 -11.49 -17.23 -14.11
C THR A 220 -12.56 -16.16 -14.24
N ASN A 221 -12.59 -15.20 -13.31
CA ASN A 221 -13.48 -14.05 -13.35
C ASN A 221 -12.68 -12.77 -13.04
N PRO A 222 -11.81 -12.34 -13.96
CA PRO A 222 -10.93 -11.21 -13.74
C PRO A 222 -11.72 -9.90 -13.75
N SER A 223 -11.46 -9.03 -12.78
CA SER A 223 -11.91 -7.65 -12.87
C SER A 223 -11.10 -6.88 -13.91
N ASP A 224 -11.58 -5.70 -14.32
CA ASP A 224 -10.81 -4.82 -15.22
C ASP A 224 -9.46 -4.43 -14.63
N LYS A 225 -9.37 -4.32 -13.29
CA LYS A 225 -8.14 -3.97 -12.58
C LYS A 225 -7.08 -5.08 -12.71
N ARG A 226 -7.50 -6.35 -12.69
CA ARG A 226 -6.60 -7.48 -13.01
C ARG A 226 -6.17 -7.47 -14.46
N ARG A 227 -7.08 -7.13 -15.40
CA ARG A 227 -6.75 -7.03 -16.83
C ARG A 227 -5.70 -5.96 -17.12
N TYR A 228 -5.70 -4.84 -16.40
CA TYR A 228 -4.64 -3.83 -16.50
C TYR A 228 -3.25 -4.44 -16.24
N ILE A 229 -3.15 -5.39 -15.30
CA ILE A 229 -1.88 -6.02 -14.95
C ILE A 229 -1.59 -7.21 -15.87
N GLU A 230 -2.43 -8.25 -15.82
CA GLU A 230 -2.17 -9.55 -16.46
C GLU A 230 -2.45 -9.57 -17.97
N GLY A 231 -3.30 -8.65 -18.44
CA GLY A 231 -3.68 -8.54 -19.85
C GLY A 231 -2.87 -7.46 -20.58
N HIS A 232 -2.83 -6.25 -20.03
CA HIS A 232 -2.23 -5.10 -20.70
C HIS A 232 -0.77 -4.86 -20.32
N GLY A 233 -0.34 -5.30 -19.14
CA GLY A 233 1.00 -5.03 -18.63
C GLY A 233 1.21 -3.58 -18.23
N ASP A 234 0.19 -2.94 -17.64
CA ASP A 234 0.20 -1.53 -17.27
C ASP A 234 1.13 -1.19 -16.11
N PHE A 235 1.68 -2.19 -15.42
CA PHE A 235 2.65 -2.07 -14.33
C PHE A 235 3.71 -3.18 -14.45
N SER A 236 4.92 -2.93 -13.93
CA SER A 236 6.02 -3.91 -13.93
C SER A 236 5.68 -5.17 -13.11
N ALA A 237 5.00 -4.98 -11.99
CA ALA A 237 4.44 -6.02 -11.12
C ALA A 237 3.40 -5.39 -10.19
N CYS A 238 2.52 -6.23 -9.61
CA CYS A 238 1.58 -5.84 -8.58
C CYS A 238 1.82 -6.66 -7.30
N PHE A 239 1.88 -6.02 -6.14
CA PHE A 239 2.01 -6.68 -4.85
C PHE A 239 0.81 -6.31 -3.98
N SER A 240 -0.03 -7.31 -3.68
CA SER A 240 -1.16 -7.16 -2.79
C SER A 240 -0.84 -7.72 -1.41
N TYR A 241 -1.18 -6.96 -0.37
CA TYR A 241 -1.15 -7.41 1.03
C TYR A 241 -2.56 -7.69 1.56
N ASN A 242 -3.50 -8.00 0.66
CA ASN A 242 -4.74 -8.68 1.03
C ASN A 242 -4.56 -10.18 0.78
N LEU A 243 -4.55 -10.98 1.83
CA LEU A 243 -4.42 -12.44 1.72
C LEU A 243 -5.59 -13.11 0.98
N ARG A 244 -6.68 -12.38 0.70
CA ARG A 244 -7.79 -12.85 -0.13
C ARG A 244 -7.67 -12.48 -1.60
N THR A 245 -6.69 -11.65 -1.98
CA THR A 245 -6.37 -11.43 -3.40
C THR A 245 -5.92 -12.77 -4.00
N THR A 246 -6.44 -13.11 -5.18
CA THR A 246 -5.95 -14.29 -5.91
C THR A 246 -4.64 -13.94 -6.62
N PRO A 247 -3.52 -14.64 -6.41
CA PRO A 247 -2.29 -14.38 -7.16
C PRO A 247 -2.47 -14.69 -8.65
N SER A 248 -1.57 -14.18 -9.49
CA SER A 248 -1.52 -14.59 -10.90
C SER A 248 -1.19 -16.07 -11.05
N ALA A 249 -1.57 -16.65 -12.18
CA ALA A 249 -1.00 -17.92 -12.62
C ALA A 249 0.49 -17.77 -12.94
N GLU A 250 1.19 -18.90 -13.15
CA GLU A 250 2.60 -18.92 -13.53
C GLU A 250 2.89 -18.11 -14.81
N THR A 251 1.92 -18.07 -15.73
CA THR A 251 2.00 -17.26 -16.95
C THR A 251 0.78 -16.36 -17.07
N THR A 252 1.00 -15.15 -17.58
CA THR A 252 -0.05 -14.16 -17.89
C THR A 252 0.15 -13.64 -19.30
N ALA A 253 -0.90 -13.07 -19.91
CA ALA A 253 -0.84 -12.61 -21.30
C ALA A 253 0.18 -11.46 -21.49
N SER A 254 0.34 -10.60 -20.49
CA SER A 254 1.32 -9.51 -20.50
C SER A 254 2.71 -9.92 -19.98
N GLY A 255 2.84 -11.11 -19.39
CA GLY A 255 4.03 -11.51 -18.61
C GLY A 255 4.19 -10.78 -17.28
N ARG A 256 3.20 -9.96 -16.86
CA ARG A 256 3.19 -9.25 -15.57
C ARG A 256 2.30 -9.97 -14.57
N SER A 257 2.70 -9.95 -13.30
CA SER A 257 2.08 -10.79 -12.27
C SER A 257 1.60 -9.97 -11.06
N ILE A 258 0.58 -10.52 -10.40
CA ILE A 258 0.05 -10.13 -9.11
C ILE A 258 0.59 -11.12 -8.08
N TYR A 259 1.43 -10.64 -7.18
CA TYR A 259 1.95 -11.37 -6.03
C TYR A 259 1.15 -11.04 -4.78
N VAL A 260 1.04 -12.00 -3.87
CA VAL A 260 0.27 -11.87 -2.63
C VAL A 260 1.13 -12.33 -1.46
N SER A 261 1.23 -11.50 -0.43
CA SER A 261 2.02 -11.80 0.78
C SER A 261 1.41 -11.17 2.03
N GLY A 262 1.85 -11.65 3.20
CA GLY A 262 1.76 -10.88 4.43
C GLY A 262 2.62 -9.62 4.38
N PHE A 263 2.47 -8.73 5.36
CA PHE A 263 3.20 -7.46 5.42
C PHE A 263 4.36 -7.46 6.42
N ALA A 264 4.38 -8.36 7.40
CA ALA A 264 5.48 -8.46 8.36
C ALA A 264 6.58 -9.42 7.86
N GLY A 265 7.76 -9.32 8.47
CA GLY A 265 8.90 -10.19 8.17
C GLY A 265 10.05 -9.48 7.44
N ALA A 266 11.09 -10.24 7.09
CA ALA A 266 12.27 -9.72 6.40
C ALA A 266 12.07 -9.74 4.87
N ASN A 267 12.27 -10.90 4.24
CA ASN A 267 12.12 -11.06 2.79
C ASN A 267 10.72 -11.56 2.43
N ASP A 268 10.23 -11.10 1.29
CA ASP A 268 9.02 -11.57 0.63
C ASP A 268 9.12 -11.40 -0.90
N HIS A 269 8.01 -11.66 -1.60
CA HIS A 269 7.95 -11.52 -3.04
C HIS A 269 8.36 -10.13 -3.54
N PHE A 270 8.11 -9.06 -2.78
CA PHE A 270 8.49 -7.71 -3.20
C PHE A 270 10.00 -7.49 -3.10
N THR A 271 10.62 -7.90 -1.99
CA THR A 271 12.08 -7.80 -1.87
C THR A 271 12.77 -8.68 -2.91
N ASP A 272 12.31 -9.92 -3.09
CA ASP A 272 12.91 -10.85 -4.03
C ASP A 272 12.82 -10.33 -5.47
N TYR A 273 11.68 -9.72 -5.82
CA TYR A 273 11.49 -9.06 -7.11
C TYR A 273 12.46 -7.90 -7.32
N LEU A 274 12.58 -6.99 -6.35
CA LEU A 274 13.50 -5.86 -6.47
C LEU A 274 14.96 -6.32 -6.57
N LEU A 275 15.34 -7.38 -5.86
CA LEU A 275 16.68 -7.94 -5.97
C LEU A 275 16.91 -8.51 -7.37
N ALA A 276 16.00 -9.36 -7.86
CA ALA A 276 16.12 -9.96 -9.19
C ALA A 276 16.19 -8.93 -10.33
N GLU A 277 15.49 -7.79 -10.20
CA GLU A 277 15.49 -6.74 -11.23
C GLU A 277 16.67 -5.76 -11.13
N LEU A 278 17.37 -5.70 -9.98
CA LEU A 278 18.37 -4.66 -9.69
C LEU A 278 19.77 -5.19 -9.34
N THR A 279 19.98 -6.50 -9.37
CA THR A 279 21.29 -7.16 -9.28
C THR A 279 21.71 -7.73 -10.61
#